data_AF-A0A0Q3LZN4-F1
#
_entry.id   AF-A0A0Q3LZN4-F1
#
_cell.length_a   1.000
_cell.length_b   1.000
_cell.length_c   1.000
_cell.angle_alpha   90.00
_cell.angle_beta   90.00
_cell.angle_gamma   90.00
#
_symmetry.space_group_name_H-M   'P 1'
#
loop_
_entity.id
_entity.type
_entity.pdbx_description
1 polymer ?
#
loop_
_entity_poly.entity_id
_entity_poly.type
_entity_poly.pdbx_seq_one_letter_code
_entity_poly.pdbx_strand_id
1 'polypeptide(L)'
;MSEISILPNSFLAELSMTKKKTTLDGPGLDLTVTYKKVVLSDRVKELAMSLRSTGLVMKAIPAEEAEDLVCLNVNITEIVRINNLSGRSFSAVANRLKTRNIKIRSTEQRSFTVCLDKDSRRTYRNVISVEVSPCLEPSYCLQKTRTMKFNLHETEDVGLVKYMPKSLLLPINTFAGVIQ
;
A
#
# COMPACT_ATOMS: atom_id res chain seq x y z
N MET A 1 -14.14 8.85 -1.84
CA MET A 1 -13.65 7.46 -1.81
C MET A 1 -12.14 7.52 -1.56
N SER A 2 -11.63 6.85 -0.53
CA SER A 2 -10.19 6.83 -0.24
C SER A 2 -9.45 5.93 -1.21
N GLU A 3 -8.23 6.34 -1.54
CA GLU A 3 -7.36 5.67 -2.52
C GLU A 3 -5.93 5.63 -2.00
N ILE A 4 -5.27 4.48 -2.10
CA ILE A 4 -3.84 4.35 -1.82
C ILE A 4 -3.15 3.95 -3.11
N SER A 5 -2.13 4.69 -3.52
CA SER A 5 -1.32 4.38 -4.69
C SER A 5 0.11 4.06 -4.30
N ILE A 6 0.69 3.05 -4.95
CA ILE A 6 2.08 2.65 -4.80
C ILE A 6 2.75 2.72 -6.15
N LEU A 7 3.88 3.41 -6.24
CA LEU A 7 4.63 3.60 -7.46
C LEU A 7 6.13 3.38 -7.21
N PRO A 8 6.88 2.82 -8.18
CA PRO A 8 8.34 2.77 -8.11
C PRO A 8 8.93 4.19 -8.07
N ASN A 9 9.98 4.40 -7.28
CA ASN A 9 10.61 5.71 -7.14
C ASN A 9 11.17 6.26 -8.46
N SER A 10 11.55 5.40 -9.41
CA SER A 10 12.05 5.79 -10.73
C SER A 10 11.04 6.58 -11.55
N PHE A 11 9.74 6.42 -11.32
CA PHE A 11 8.69 7.18 -12.01
C PHE A 11 8.59 8.64 -11.54
N LEU A 12 9.16 8.97 -10.37
CA LEU A 12 9.21 10.33 -9.83
C LEU A 12 10.59 10.99 -9.99
N ALA A 13 11.56 10.27 -10.57
CA ALA A 13 12.96 10.66 -10.64
C ALA A 13 13.31 11.47 -11.91
N GLU A 14 12.34 12.13 -12.56
CA GLU A 14 12.62 13.10 -13.63
C GLU A 14 13.43 14.32 -13.17
N LEU A 15 13.75 14.47 -11.87
CA LEU A 15 14.48 15.63 -11.32
C LEU A 15 15.79 15.32 -10.59
N SER A 16 16.32 14.09 -10.59
CA SER A 16 17.67 13.87 -10.04
C SER A 16 18.41 12.74 -10.73
N MET A 17 19.26 13.09 -11.68
CA MET A 17 20.21 12.17 -12.30
C MET A 17 21.37 11.88 -11.34
N THR A 18 21.37 10.70 -10.73
CA THR A 18 22.61 9.98 -10.43
C THR A 18 22.39 8.49 -10.73
N LYS A 19 22.89 8.04 -11.88
CA LYS A 19 22.82 6.65 -12.33
C LYS A 19 23.66 5.76 -11.42
N LYS A 20 23.03 4.90 -10.62
CA LYS A 20 23.68 3.69 -10.08
C LYS A 20 23.18 2.46 -10.84
N LYS A 21 24.10 1.82 -11.56
CA LYS A 21 23.92 0.56 -12.29
C LYS A 21 23.51 -0.54 -11.31
N THR A 22 22.31 -1.08 -11.45
CA THR A 22 21.88 -2.32 -10.82
C THR A 22 21.23 -3.21 -11.88
N THR A 23 21.92 -4.29 -12.21
CA THR A 23 21.49 -5.40 -13.05
C THR A 23 20.29 -6.09 -12.43
N LEU A 24 19.08 -5.96 -12.99
CA LEU A 24 18.05 -7.02 -13.05
C LEU A 24 16.89 -6.70 -14.04
N ASP A 25 17.21 -6.77 -15.33
CA ASP A 25 16.36 -7.21 -16.45
C ASP A 25 14.84 -6.89 -16.41
N GLY A 26 14.46 -5.61 -16.54
CA GLY A 26 13.09 -5.16 -16.90
C GLY A 26 12.54 -3.96 -16.10
N PRO A 27 11.49 -3.27 -16.59
CA PRO A 27 10.82 -2.19 -15.86
C PRO A 27 9.98 -2.73 -14.68
N GLY A 28 9.80 -1.91 -13.65
CA GLY A 28 8.97 -2.23 -12.48
C GLY A 28 9.77 -2.53 -11.21
N LEU A 29 9.03 -2.83 -10.15
CA LEU A 29 9.52 -3.16 -8.81
C LEU A 29 9.04 -4.55 -8.42
N ASP A 30 9.95 -5.36 -7.87
CA ASP A 30 9.58 -6.66 -7.32
C ASP A 30 8.96 -6.53 -5.93
N LEU A 31 7.77 -7.09 -5.81
CA LEU A 31 6.91 -7.01 -4.65
C LEU A 31 6.49 -8.41 -4.20
N THR A 32 6.48 -8.61 -2.89
CA THR A 32 5.70 -9.67 -2.25
C THR A 32 4.41 -9.07 -1.74
N VAL A 33 3.29 -9.63 -2.20
CA VAL A 33 1.94 -9.24 -1.79
C VAL A 33 1.30 -10.39 -1.04
N THR A 34 0.95 -10.15 0.22
CA THR A 34 0.23 -11.11 1.08
C THR A 34 -1.13 -10.55 1.41
N TYR A 35 -2.18 -11.34 1.23
CA TYR A 35 -3.56 -10.89 1.44
C TYR A 35 -4.45 -12.05 1.90
N LYS A 36 -5.53 -11.75 2.62
CA LYS A 36 -6.56 -12.76 2.94
C LYS A 36 -7.65 -12.70 1.88
N LYS A 37 -7.88 -13.81 1.17
CA LYS A 37 -8.96 -13.88 0.21
C LYS A 37 -10.29 -13.92 0.94
N VAL A 38 -11.23 -13.09 0.50
CA VAL A 38 -12.61 -13.12 0.99
C VAL A 38 -13.33 -14.29 0.32
N VAL A 39 -13.77 -15.27 1.11
CA VAL A 39 -14.55 -16.42 0.66
C VAL A 39 -15.85 -16.42 1.46
N LEU A 40 -17.00 -16.63 0.80
CA LEU A 40 -18.32 -16.62 1.41
C LEU A 40 -18.50 -17.66 2.53
N SER A 41 -17.62 -18.65 2.63
CA SER A 41 -17.67 -19.72 3.63
C SER A 41 -16.96 -19.39 4.95
N ASP A 42 -16.55 -18.13 5.15
CA ASP A 42 -15.81 -17.64 6.32
C ASP A 42 -14.43 -18.31 6.56
N ARG A 43 -14.01 -19.15 5.60
CA ARG A 43 -12.67 -19.77 5.60
C ARG A 43 -11.65 -18.73 5.16
N VAL A 44 -10.86 -18.24 6.12
CA VAL A 44 -9.73 -17.35 5.86
C VAL A 44 -8.61 -18.13 5.16
N LYS A 45 -8.37 -17.85 3.88
CA LYS A 45 -7.19 -18.34 3.17
C LYS A 45 -6.22 -17.19 2.95
N GLU A 46 -5.09 -17.23 3.64
CA GLU A 46 -3.96 -16.33 3.37
C GLU A 46 -3.27 -16.77 2.08
N LEU A 47 -3.07 -15.81 1.18
CA LEU A 47 -2.41 -15.99 -0.09
C LEU A 47 -1.20 -15.07 -0.13
N ALA A 48 -0.10 -15.58 -0.66
CA ALA A 48 1.08 -14.81 -0.95
C ALA A 48 1.41 -14.95 -2.44
N MET A 49 1.78 -13.85 -3.08
CA MET A 49 2.26 -13.84 -4.45
C MET A 49 3.47 -12.92 -4.57
N SER A 50 4.42 -13.30 -5.41
CA SER A 50 5.55 -12.48 -5.80
C SER A 50 5.33 -12.02 -7.23
N LEU A 51 5.44 -10.71 -7.47
CA LEU A 51 5.16 -10.11 -8.77
C LEU A 51 6.09 -8.92 -9.02
N ARG A 52 6.29 -8.57 -10.28
CA ARG A 52 6.93 -7.32 -10.69
C ARG A 52 5.85 -6.32 -11.07
N SER A 53 5.88 -5.08 -10.56
CA SER A 53 4.83 -4.09 -10.84
C SER A 53 5.36 -2.69 -11.08
N THR A 54 4.70 -1.95 -11.98
CA THR A 54 4.93 -0.51 -12.18
C THR A 54 3.96 0.37 -11.40
N GLY A 55 2.93 -0.20 -10.79
CA GLY A 55 1.97 0.56 -10.00
C GLY A 55 0.87 -0.30 -9.41
N LEU A 56 0.40 0.11 -8.23
CA LEU A 56 -0.70 -0.53 -7.52
C LEU A 56 -1.63 0.53 -6.94
N VAL A 57 -2.94 0.32 -7.10
CA VAL A 57 -3.99 1.23 -6.60
C VAL A 57 -4.99 0.44 -5.78
N MET A 58 -5.23 0.88 -4.54
CA MET A 58 -6.20 0.30 -3.61
C MET A 58 -7.33 1.30 -3.36
N LYS A 59 -8.57 0.83 -3.42
CA LYS A 59 -9.77 1.63 -3.13
C LYS A 59 -10.66 0.92 -2.14
N ALA A 60 -11.20 1.64 -1.17
CA ALA A 60 -12.24 1.11 -0.29
C ALA A 60 -13.55 0.96 -1.06
N ILE A 61 -14.18 -0.21 -0.96
CA ILE A 61 -15.53 -0.48 -1.49
C ILE A 61 -16.56 -0.17 -0.39
N PRO A 62 -17.64 0.56 -0.69
CA PRO A 62 -18.74 0.77 0.26
C PRO A 62 -19.37 -0.56 0.69
N ALA A 63 -19.81 -0.66 1.93
CA ALA A 63 -20.44 -1.89 2.46
C ALA A 63 -21.75 -2.26 1.73
N GLU A 64 -22.38 -1.32 1.03
CA GLU A 64 -23.61 -1.52 0.27
C GLU A 64 -23.40 -2.31 -1.04
N GLU A 65 -22.20 -2.24 -1.64
CA GLU A 65 -21.86 -2.93 -2.89
C GLU A 65 -21.28 -4.34 -2.69
N ALA A 66 -20.96 -4.70 -1.44
CA ALA A 66 -20.41 -6.00 -1.09
C ALA A 66 -21.18 -6.51 0.11
N GLU A 67 -22.08 -7.49 -0.11
CA GLU A 67 -22.89 -8.09 0.96
C GLU A 67 -22.00 -8.38 2.18
N ASP A 68 -22.17 -7.59 3.25
CA ASP A 68 -21.57 -7.72 4.58
C ASP A 68 -20.03 -7.60 4.76
N LEU A 69 -19.23 -7.28 3.74
CA LEU A 69 -17.76 -7.37 3.88
C LEU A 69 -17.04 -6.07 3.45
N VAL A 70 -16.50 -5.32 4.43
CA VAL A 70 -15.54 -4.22 4.20
C VAL A 70 -14.39 -4.74 3.35
N CYS A 71 -14.35 -4.39 2.06
CA CYS A 71 -13.37 -4.93 1.12
C CYS A 71 -12.61 -3.82 0.39
N LEU A 72 -11.33 -4.07 0.15
CA LEU A 72 -10.44 -3.27 -0.67
C LEU A 72 -10.44 -3.83 -2.08
N ASN A 73 -10.71 -2.98 -3.06
CA ASN A 73 -10.42 -3.26 -4.45
C ASN A 73 -8.95 -2.93 -4.71
N VAL A 74 -8.16 -3.93 -5.10
CA VAL A 74 -6.74 -3.74 -5.41
C VAL A 74 -6.54 -4.00 -6.90
N ASN A 75 -6.00 -3.01 -7.60
CA ASN A 75 -5.62 -3.10 -9.01
C ASN A 75 -4.10 -2.98 -9.09
N ILE A 76 -3.46 -4.01 -9.64
CA ILE A 76 -2.01 -4.13 -9.75
C ILE A 76 -1.67 -4.12 -11.24
N THR A 77 -0.76 -3.25 -11.64
CA THR A 77 -0.17 -3.25 -12.99
C THR A 77 1.08 -4.13 -12.93
N GLU A 78 0.92 -5.41 -13.23
CA GLU A 78 1.98 -6.42 -13.19
C GLU A 78 2.77 -6.40 -14.51
N ILE A 79 4.09 -6.53 -14.43
CA ILE A 79 4.99 -6.65 -15.57
C ILE A 79 5.37 -8.11 -15.74
N VAL A 80 4.94 -8.69 -16.85
CA VAL A 80 5.23 -10.08 -17.22
C VAL A 80 6.27 -10.09 -18.33
N ARG A 81 7.29 -10.93 -18.17
CA ARG A 81 8.30 -11.16 -19.21
C ARG A 81 7.70 -12.05 -20.30
N ILE A 82 7.77 -11.60 -21.55
CA ILE A 82 7.33 -12.34 -22.72
C ILE A 82 8.53 -12.66 -23.60
N ASN A 83 8.71 -13.95 -23.89
CA ASN A 83 9.70 -14.42 -24.85
C ASN A 83 9.01 -14.58 -26.20
N ASN A 84 9.38 -13.74 -27.17
CA ASN A 84 8.90 -13.84 -28.54
C ASN A 84 10.03 -14.30 -29.46
N LEU A 85 9.69 -14.71 -30.68
CA LEU A 85 10.66 -15.10 -31.71
C LEU A 85 11.68 -13.97 -32.02
N SER A 86 11.31 -12.71 -31.79
CA SER A 86 12.14 -11.51 -31.98
C SER A 86 12.99 -11.12 -30.76
N GLY A 87 12.92 -11.86 -29.66
CA GLY A 87 13.70 -11.61 -28.44
C GLY A 87 12.85 -11.51 -27.17
N ARG A 88 13.48 -11.00 -26.09
CA ARG A 88 12.84 -10.81 -24.78
C ARG A 88 12.14 -9.46 -24.72
N SER A 89 10.88 -9.44 -24.30
CA SER A 89 10.06 -8.24 -24.15
C SER A 89 9.26 -8.28 -22.84
N PHE A 90 8.56 -7.19 -22.52
CA PHE A 90 7.72 -7.08 -21.32
C PHE A 90 6.32 -6.62 -21.70
N SER A 91 5.31 -7.13 -21.00
CA SER A 91 3.92 -6.67 -21.12
C SER A 91 3.36 -6.30 -19.76
N ALA A 92 2.49 -5.30 -19.74
CA ALA A 92 1.76 -4.87 -18.56
C ALA A 92 0.39 -5.57 -18.52
N VAL A 93 0.12 -6.30 -17.44
CA VAL A 93 -1.14 -7.01 -17.19
C VAL A 93 -1.81 -6.42 -15.96
N ALA A 94 -3.10 -6.10 -16.07
CA ALA A 94 -3.88 -5.63 -14.94
C ALA A 94 -4.41 -6.82 -14.12
N ASN A 95 -3.94 -6.96 -12.88
CA ASN A 95 -4.40 -7.96 -11.94
C ASN A 95 -5.33 -7.30 -10.91
N ARG A 96 -6.51 -7.86 -10.70
CA ARG A 96 -7.55 -7.30 -9.82
C ARG A 96 -7.89 -8.29 -8.73
N LEU A 97 -7.85 -7.86 -7.48
CA LEU A 97 -8.23 -8.68 -6.34
C LEU A 97 -9.07 -7.91 -5.34
N LYS A 98 -9.93 -8.65 -4.62
CA LYS A 98 -10.72 -8.15 -3.49
C LYS A 98 -10.20 -8.78 -2.20
N THR A 99 -9.89 -7.96 -1.20
CA THR A 99 -9.37 -8.44 0.09
C THR A 99 -9.74 -7.50 1.24
N ARG A 100 -9.75 -8.00 2.48
CA ARG A 100 -9.94 -7.16 3.68
C ARG A 100 -8.63 -6.54 4.14
N ASN A 101 -7.55 -7.27 4.00
CA ASN A 101 -6.23 -6.88 4.46
C ASN A 101 -5.18 -7.23 3.44
N ILE A 102 -4.17 -6.39 3.32
CA ILE A 102 -3.10 -6.58 2.35
C ILE A 102 -1.80 -6.04 2.92
N LYS A 103 -0.74 -6.79 2.71
CA LYS A 103 0.63 -6.43 3.04
C LYS A 103 1.45 -6.49 1.78
N ILE A 104 2.18 -5.41 1.51
CA ILE A 104 3.02 -5.25 0.33
C ILE A 104 4.42 -4.96 0.82
N ARG A 105 5.41 -5.69 0.33
CA ARG A 105 6.81 -5.54 0.72
C ARG A 105 7.70 -5.60 -0.51
N SER A 106 8.68 -4.70 -0.57
CA SER A 106 9.75 -4.78 -1.57
C SER A 106 10.73 -5.89 -1.22
N THR A 107 11.14 -6.66 -2.23
CA THR A 107 12.07 -7.79 -2.07
C THR A 107 13.52 -7.44 -2.38
N GLU A 108 13.79 -6.40 -3.18
CA GLU A 108 15.13 -6.11 -3.73
C GLU A 108 15.89 -4.95 -3.03
N GLN A 109 15.57 -4.61 -1.78
CA GLN A 109 16.05 -3.37 -1.11
C GLN A 109 15.72 -2.06 -1.85
N ARG A 110 14.93 -2.11 -2.94
CA ARG A 110 14.42 -0.93 -3.64
C ARG A 110 13.19 -0.42 -2.92
N SER A 111 13.23 0.81 -2.45
CA SER A 111 12.05 1.42 -1.86
C SER A 111 11.05 1.90 -2.93
N PHE A 112 9.82 2.14 -2.50
CA PHE A 112 8.75 2.70 -3.32
C PHE A 112 8.14 3.94 -2.67
N THR A 113 7.28 4.59 -3.44
CA THR A 113 6.49 5.75 -2.99
C THR A 113 5.05 5.32 -2.76
N VAL A 114 4.47 5.77 -1.65
CA VAL A 114 3.05 5.59 -1.31
C VAL A 114 2.38 6.96 -1.29
N CYS A 115 1.26 7.13 -1.99
CA CYS A 115 0.45 8.34 -1.94
C CYS A 115 -0.98 8.01 -1.47
N LEU A 116 -1.45 8.77 -0.49
CA LEU A 116 -2.76 8.60 0.14
C LEU A 116 -3.75 9.64 -0.40
N ASP A 117 -4.94 9.18 -0.78
CA ASP A 117 -6.08 9.96 -1.24
C ASP A 117 -5.77 10.93 -2.39
N LYS A 118 -4.74 10.60 -3.20
CA LYS A 118 -4.17 11.48 -4.25
C LYS A 118 -3.69 12.83 -3.72
N ASP A 119 -3.43 12.95 -2.42
CA ASP A 119 -2.86 14.16 -1.82
C ASP A 119 -1.33 14.10 -1.91
N SER A 120 -0.74 14.99 -2.72
CA SER A 120 0.71 15.10 -2.88
C SER A 120 1.44 15.38 -1.57
N ARG A 121 0.78 16.02 -0.60
CA ARG A 121 1.33 16.27 0.75
C ARG A 121 1.34 15.00 1.60
N ARG A 122 0.56 13.98 1.22
CA ARG A 122 0.47 12.67 1.87
C ARG A 122 1.19 11.61 1.04
N THR A 123 2.33 12.00 0.47
CA THR A 123 3.23 11.14 -0.29
C THR A 123 4.44 10.77 0.56
N TYR A 124 4.60 9.47 0.80
CA TYR A 124 5.68 8.89 1.59
C TYR A 124 6.66 8.22 0.64
N ARG A 125 7.89 8.72 0.63
CA ARG A 125 9.00 8.16 -0.17
C ARG A 125 9.79 7.18 0.68
N ASN A 126 10.63 6.39 0.02
CA ASN A 126 11.53 5.44 0.68
C ASN A 126 10.81 4.37 1.52
N VAL A 127 9.59 4.00 1.13
CA VAL A 127 8.80 2.98 1.80
C VAL A 127 9.28 1.59 1.36
N ILE A 128 9.48 0.70 2.33
CA ILE A 128 9.90 -0.70 2.08
C ILE A 128 8.75 -1.70 2.23
N SER A 129 7.72 -1.32 2.99
CA SER A 129 6.52 -2.11 3.21
C SER A 129 5.34 -1.24 3.59
N VAL A 130 4.15 -1.64 3.16
CA VAL A 130 2.88 -1.06 3.59
C VAL A 130 1.93 -2.20 3.96
N GLU A 131 1.13 -1.97 4.99
CA GLU A 131 0.08 -2.86 5.45
C GLU A 131 -1.21 -2.07 5.56
N VAL A 132 -2.29 -2.63 5.04
CA VAL A 132 -3.62 -2.04 5.08
C VAL A 132 -4.57 -3.05 5.68
N SER A 133 -5.30 -2.64 6.70
CA SER A 133 -6.29 -3.44 7.41
C SER A 133 -7.48 -2.57 7.83
N PRO A 134 -8.66 -3.17 8.06
CA PRO A 134 -9.80 -2.44 8.61
C PRO A 134 -9.45 -1.94 10.02
N CYS A 135 -9.79 -0.68 10.31
CA CYS A 135 -9.67 -0.16 11.67
C CYS A 135 -10.88 -0.65 12.48
N LEU A 136 -10.62 -1.50 13.48
CA LEU A 136 -11.66 -2.09 14.33
C LEU A 136 -11.89 -1.30 15.64
N GLU A 137 -11.10 -0.26 15.92
CA GLU A 137 -11.26 0.54 17.12
C GLU A 137 -12.25 1.70 16.90
N PRO A 138 -13.40 1.72 17.63
CA PRO A 138 -14.40 2.79 17.51
C PRO A 138 -13.86 4.20 17.82
N SER A 139 -12.83 4.28 18.66
CA SER A 139 -12.20 5.52 19.13
C SER A 139 -11.37 6.23 18.04
N TYR A 140 -10.93 5.50 17.00
CA TYR A 140 -10.06 6.07 15.96
C TYR A 140 -10.83 7.00 15.01
N CYS A 141 -12.12 6.73 14.77
CA CYS A 141 -13.01 7.55 13.96
C CYS A 141 -13.33 8.92 14.60
N LEU A 142 -13.10 9.07 15.91
CA LEU A 142 -13.43 10.27 16.69
C LEU A 142 -12.24 11.20 16.93
N GLN A 143 -11.02 10.83 16.54
CA GLN A 143 -9.82 11.67 16.71
C GLN A 143 -9.65 12.72 15.58
N LYS A 144 -10.74 13.14 14.93
CA LYS A 144 -10.73 14.43 14.21
C LYS A 144 -10.49 15.52 15.25
N THR A 145 -9.25 16.02 15.25
CA THR A 145 -8.84 17.26 15.93
C THR A 145 -8.61 17.13 17.44
N ARG A 146 -7.62 16.34 17.85
CA ARG A 146 -6.82 16.72 19.04
C ARG A 146 -5.40 17.02 18.59
N THR A 147 -5.14 18.31 18.40
CA THR A 147 -3.83 18.93 18.26
C THR A 147 -2.77 18.13 19.02
N MET A 148 -1.81 17.56 18.29
CA MET A 148 -0.52 17.13 18.82
C MET A 148 0.15 18.37 19.44
N LYS A 149 -0.16 18.64 20.72
CA LYS A 149 0.68 19.51 21.54
C LYS A 149 1.92 18.69 21.86
N PHE A 150 2.93 18.82 21.00
CA PHE A 150 4.30 18.53 21.39
C PHE A 150 4.63 19.44 22.57
N ASN A 151 4.52 18.93 23.79
CA ASN A 151 5.24 19.54 24.90
C ASN A 151 6.67 19.02 24.78
N LEU A 152 7.54 19.89 24.30
CA LEU A 152 8.97 19.79 24.49
C LEU A 152 9.21 19.85 26.01
N HIS A 153 9.52 18.72 26.61
CA HIS A 153 10.31 18.72 27.83
C HIS A 153 11.33 17.60 27.73
N GLU A 154 12.58 18.02 27.59
CA GLU A 154 13.77 17.20 27.61
C GLU A 154 13.79 16.36 28.88
N THR A 155 13.55 15.07 28.75
CA THR A 155 14.02 14.07 29.71
C THR A 155 14.03 12.72 29.00
N GLU A 156 15.15 12.03 29.09
CA GLU A 156 15.55 10.84 28.33
C GLU A 156 14.54 9.69 28.49
N ASP A 157 13.59 9.58 27.57
CA ASP A 157 12.57 8.53 27.60
C ASP A 157 12.98 7.31 26.76
N VAL A 158 13.95 6.56 27.29
CA VAL A 158 14.40 5.27 26.73
C VAL A 158 13.33 4.18 26.97
N GLY A 159 12.29 4.45 27.76
CA GLY A 159 11.28 3.49 28.22
C GLY A 159 10.04 3.38 27.34
N LEU A 160 9.57 4.47 26.73
CA LEU A 160 8.34 4.47 25.93
C LEU A 160 8.54 4.10 24.45
N VAL A 161 9.74 4.31 23.91
CA VAL A 161 10.06 3.95 22.50
C VAL A 161 9.85 2.45 22.23
N LYS A 162 10.07 1.57 23.22
CA LYS A 162 9.88 0.12 23.07
C LYS A 162 8.41 -0.30 22.87
N TYR A 163 7.47 0.55 23.27
CA TYR A 163 6.03 0.33 23.12
C TYR A 163 5.44 1.07 21.91
N MET A 164 6.22 1.92 21.25
CA MET A 164 5.77 2.61 20.04
C MET A 164 5.82 1.66 18.84
N PRO A 165 4.76 1.64 18.00
CA PRO A 165 4.80 0.87 16.78
C PRO A 165 5.94 1.37 15.90
N LYS A 166 6.77 0.44 15.39
CA LYS A 166 7.84 0.74 14.42
C LYS A 166 7.29 1.18 13.05
N SER A 167 5.97 1.24 12.90
CA SER A 167 5.24 1.63 11.70
C SER A 167 4.44 2.91 11.92
N LEU A 168 4.40 3.76 10.89
CA LEU A 168 3.54 4.94 10.86
C LEU A 168 2.09 4.50 10.61
N LEU A 169 1.21 4.76 11.57
CA LEU A 169 -0.23 4.54 11.43
C LEU A 169 -0.88 5.80 10.85
N LEU A 170 -1.43 5.69 9.64
CA LEU A 170 -1.94 6.83 8.88
C LEU A 170 -3.44 6.66 8.61
N PRO A 171 -4.31 7.54 9.15
CA PRO A 171 -5.73 7.48 8.86
C PRO A 171 -5.96 7.85 7.41
N ILE A 172 -6.76 7.10 6.67
CA ILE A 172 -7.19 7.46 5.30
C ILE A 172 -8.65 7.95 5.33
N ASN A 173 -9.02 8.83 4.42
CA ASN A 173 -10.39 9.36 4.37
C ASN A 173 -11.35 8.31 3.79
N THR A 174 -11.71 7.29 4.55
CA THR A 174 -12.86 6.43 4.23
C THR A 174 -14.13 7.26 4.40
N PHE A 175 -14.75 7.61 3.28
CA PHE A 175 -16.09 8.20 3.27
C PHE A 175 -17.05 7.14 3.84
N ALA A 176 -17.50 7.35 5.08
CA ALA A 176 -18.66 6.68 5.63
C ALA A 176 -19.79 7.71 5.59
N GLY A 177 -20.54 7.72 4.48
CA GLY A 177 -21.81 8.41 4.44
C GLY A 177 -22.82 7.61 5.24
N VAL A 178 -23.55 8.29 6.12
CA VAL A 178 -24.74 7.74 6.77
C VAL A 178 -25.79 7.53 5.67
N ILE A 179 -26.27 6.31 5.48
CA ILE A 179 -27.53 6.10 4.75
C ILE A 179 -28.62 6.44 5.77
N GLN A 180 -29.28 7.56 5.57
CA GLN A 180 -30.50 7.95 6.29
C GLN A 180 -31.72 7.57 5.44
#